data_AF-A0A932PBH2-F1
#
_entry.id   AF-A0A932PBH2-F1
#
_cell.length_a   1.000
_cell.length_b   1.000
_cell.length_c   1.000
_cell.angle_alpha   90.00
_cell.angle_beta   90.00
_cell.angle_gamma   90.00
#
_symmetry.space_group_name_H-M   'P 1'
#
loop_
_entity.id
_entity.type
_entity.pdbx_description
1 polymer ?
#
loop_
_entity_poly.entity_id
_entity_poly.type
_entity_poly.pdbx_seq_one_letter_code
_entity_poly.pdbx_strand_id
1 'polypeptide(L)'
;MVPWWKSLARCVWGLGRPFGRPAGRLLLAGFLCSVVGTILPAGPVPRPASGDTSDFIAEHVLLARLGSEHLAHAICRRGAKGERIVAWGERILEWQPVGPGQAREVVPVKPGLAYSNGGCSLDLDGDGVDELVVARGEGRWGRNPELLWFQEGSGRDTWVEHAVERLPGAPKDAPHDIEPISFVIASGERVPGVAVLVSRRQLLWYEIPNPPTNPWRRREIGVFPGKEQHSGLAVGDVAGRGRPDVVCGMFWAECPADPTAEPWKLHRYGRWDDGGWGGMAKVALADLDGDGRQEIVASEAEIPQARLSVFQRSASDPDAPWNEVSVDRDLYCPHSLVLPDIDGDSRAEIIVGEMTAGGWDFPLNPSPKIFVYRNEGNLRFRKSTLVSGWGVHEMGVAPARADGRVLVFAADEIQPQKFPEMQTHVSTWTITPRPPSHR
;
A
#
# COMPACT_ATOMS: atom_id res chain seq x y z
N MET A 1 -36.72 10.18 17.50
CA MET A 1 -37.45 9.40 16.48
C MET A 1 -36.50 9.19 15.31
N VAL A 2 -36.37 7.92 14.89
CA VAL A 2 -35.31 7.35 14.04
C VAL A 2 -35.32 7.90 12.60
N PRO A 3 -34.16 8.22 11.98
CA PRO A 3 -34.09 8.57 10.57
C PRO A 3 -33.66 7.42 9.66
N TRP A 4 -34.09 7.58 8.41
CA TRP A 4 -34.01 6.67 7.27
C TRP A 4 -32.58 6.45 6.73
N TRP A 5 -32.23 5.20 6.42
CA TRP A 5 -31.36 4.83 5.30
C TRP A 5 -31.57 3.36 4.95
N LYS A 6 -31.99 3.08 3.71
CA LYS A 6 -31.81 1.80 3.02
C LYS A 6 -31.81 2.08 1.51
N SER A 7 -30.64 2.10 0.90
CA SER A 7 -30.50 1.81 -0.53
C SER A 7 -29.45 0.71 -0.68
N LEU A 8 -29.93 -0.44 -1.18
CA LEU A 8 -29.17 -1.64 -1.45
C LEU A 8 -28.24 -1.43 -2.66
N ALA A 9 -26.94 -1.66 -2.47
CA ALA A 9 -26.07 -2.07 -3.56
C ALA A 9 -26.26 -3.58 -3.80
N ARG A 10 -26.93 -3.94 -4.91
CA ARG A 10 -26.87 -5.29 -5.47
C ARG A 10 -25.95 -5.23 -6.69
N CYS A 11 -24.69 -5.65 -6.55
CA CYS A 11 -23.86 -5.96 -7.71
C CYS A 11 -24.10 -7.41 -8.14
N VAL A 12 -24.41 -7.56 -9.43
CA VAL A 12 -24.77 -8.79 -10.12
C VAL A 12 -23.51 -9.58 -10.48
N TRP A 13 -23.51 -10.88 -10.14
CA TRP A 13 -22.55 -11.85 -10.65
C TRP A 13 -22.91 -12.25 -12.09
N GLY A 14 -22.03 -11.99 -13.05
CA GLY A 14 -22.16 -12.48 -14.43
C GLY A 14 -21.59 -13.89 -14.59
N LEU A 15 -22.45 -14.90 -14.57
CA LEU A 15 -22.18 -16.21 -15.19
C LEU A 15 -22.74 -16.17 -16.62
N GLY A 16 -21.85 -16.15 -17.61
CA GLY A 16 -22.24 -16.30 -19.01
C GLY A 16 -22.46 -17.79 -19.33
N ARG A 17 -23.59 -18.11 -19.98
CA ARG A 17 -23.65 -19.03 -21.13
C ARG A 17 -24.88 -18.72 -22.00
N PRO A 18 -24.81 -19.00 -23.32
CA PRO A 18 -25.67 -18.41 -24.34
C PRO A 18 -26.89 -19.30 -24.65
N PHE A 19 -27.96 -18.72 -25.17
CA PHE A 19 -28.78 -19.20 -26.30
C PHE A 19 -30.02 -18.30 -26.42
N GLY A 20 -30.32 -17.88 -27.66
CA GLY A 20 -31.22 -16.77 -27.93
C GLY A 20 -32.71 -17.09 -27.96
N ARG A 21 -33.49 -16.04 -28.24
CA ARG A 21 -34.74 -16.05 -29.03
C ARG A 21 -35.24 -14.61 -29.27
N PRO A 22 -36.12 -14.38 -30.27
CA PRO A 22 -36.30 -13.08 -30.91
C PRO A 22 -37.43 -12.21 -30.31
N ALA A 23 -37.37 -10.94 -30.69
CA ALA A 23 -38.44 -9.96 -30.92
C ALA A 23 -39.71 -9.99 -30.05
N GLY A 24 -39.91 -8.92 -29.29
CA GLY A 24 -41.21 -8.50 -28.75
C GLY A 24 -41.19 -7.02 -28.38
N ARG A 25 -41.82 -6.18 -29.19
CA ARG A 25 -42.10 -4.76 -28.89
C ARG A 25 -43.04 -4.69 -27.68
N LEU A 26 -42.73 -3.84 -26.69
CA LEU A 26 -43.73 -3.25 -25.81
C LEU A 26 -43.46 -1.76 -25.59
N LEU A 27 -44.57 -1.03 -25.52
CA LEU A 27 -44.72 0.40 -25.65
C LEU A 27 -44.07 1.21 -24.52
N LEU A 28 -43.38 2.29 -24.88
CA LEU A 28 -43.03 3.39 -23.97
C LEU A 28 -44.29 4.22 -23.68
N ALA A 29 -44.68 4.30 -22.41
CA ALA A 29 -45.48 5.41 -21.88
C ALA A 29 -44.55 6.30 -21.06
N GLY A 30 -44.33 7.52 -21.55
CA GLY A 30 -43.46 8.50 -20.91
C GLY A 30 -44.09 9.12 -19.67
N PHE A 31 -43.29 9.24 -18.62
CA PHE A 31 -43.48 10.24 -17.58
C PHE A 31 -42.28 11.19 -17.65
N LEU A 32 -42.52 12.39 -18.17
CA LEU A 32 -41.61 13.52 -18.02
C LEU A 32 -41.69 14.01 -16.56
N CYS A 33 -40.59 13.93 -15.83
CA CYS A 33 -40.34 14.84 -14.71
C CYS A 33 -39.27 15.83 -15.16
N SER A 34 -39.68 17.08 -15.42
CA SER A 34 -38.77 18.18 -15.66
C SER A 34 -38.13 18.60 -14.34
N VAL A 35 -36.83 18.33 -14.17
CA VAL A 35 -36.02 19.09 -13.22
C VAL A 35 -35.28 20.15 -14.04
N VAL A 36 -35.78 21.38 -13.96
CA VAL A 36 -35.05 22.56 -14.42
C VAL A 36 -33.93 22.80 -13.41
N GLY A 37 -32.77 22.21 -13.67
CA GLY A 37 -31.54 22.52 -12.95
C GLY A 37 -30.99 23.84 -13.47
N THR A 38 -31.13 24.91 -12.69
CA THR A 38 -30.44 26.18 -12.94
C THR A 38 -28.94 25.93 -12.78
N ILE A 39 -28.18 26.02 -13.88
CA ILE A 39 -26.71 26.04 -13.83
C ILE A 39 -26.31 27.39 -13.22
N LEU A 40 -25.96 27.39 -11.94
CA LEU A 40 -25.26 28.52 -11.34
C LEU A 40 -23.80 28.47 -11.81
N PRO A 41 -23.21 29.60 -12.25
CA PRO A 41 -21.79 29.65 -12.57
C PRO A 41 -20.99 29.28 -11.31
N ALA A 42 -19.91 28.51 -11.51
CA ALA A 42 -18.97 28.17 -10.45
C ALA A 42 -18.56 29.44 -9.69
N GLY A 43 -18.91 29.51 -8.41
CA GLY A 43 -18.41 30.54 -7.52
C GLY A 43 -16.88 30.48 -7.46
N PRO A 44 -16.20 31.58 -7.13
CA PRO A 44 -14.74 31.58 -7.02
C PRO A 44 -14.32 30.50 -6.02
N VAL A 45 -13.36 29.67 -6.46
CA VAL A 45 -12.66 28.70 -5.60
C VAL A 45 -12.18 29.45 -4.35
N PRO A 46 -12.47 28.98 -3.12
CA PRO A 46 -11.93 29.59 -1.92
C PRO A 46 -10.41 29.64 -2.07
N ARG A 47 -9.81 30.83 -1.97
CA ARG A 47 -8.35 30.92 -1.83
C ARG A 47 -7.97 30.10 -0.59
N PRO A 48 -6.89 29.29 -0.66
CA PRO A 48 -6.36 28.66 0.55
C PRO A 48 -6.16 29.77 1.58
N ALA A 49 -6.55 29.51 2.83
CA ALA A 49 -6.22 30.38 3.93
C ALA A 49 -4.71 30.66 3.84
N SER A 50 -4.35 31.92 3.63
CA SER A 50 -2.97 32.36 3.66
C SER A 50 -2.43 32.09 5.06
N GLY A 51 -1.79 30.94 5.29
CA GLY A 51 -1.29 30.60 6.62
C GLY A 51 -0.70 29.21 6.80
N ASP A 52 -1.10 28.19 6.04
CA ASP A 52 -0.67 26.81 6.34
C ASP A 52 0.61 26.43 5.59
N THR A 53 1.71 27.11 5.92
CA THR A 53 3.04 26.68 5.48
C THR A 53 3.47 25.51 6.33
N SER A 54 3.64 24.33 5.72
CA SER A 54 4.17 23.15 6.40
C SER A 54 5.48 23.46 7.12
N ASP A 55 5.65 22.88 8.31
CA ASP A 55 6.92 22.86 9.06
C ASP A 55 8.03 22.10 8.33
N PHE A 56 7.69 21.43 7.23
CA PHE A 56 8.61 20.69 6.40
C PHE A 56 8.69 21.30 5.00
N ILE A 57 9.83 21.06 4.35
CA ILE A 57 10.09 21.41 2.95
C ILE A 57 10.27 20.10 2.20
N ALA A 58 9.54 19.93 1.09
CA ALA A 58 9.71 18.81 0.18
C ALA A 58 10.34 19.28 -1.14
N GLU A 59 11.55 18.83 -1.42
CA GLU A 59 12.20 19.01 -2.71
C GLU A 59 11.78 17.87 -3.64
N HIS A 60 10.96 18.20 -4.64
CA HIS A 60 10.41 17.23 -5.59
C HIS A 60 11.34 16.98 -6.76
N VAL A 61 11.58 15.71 -7.07
CA VAL A 61 12.23 15.25 -8.30
C VAL A 61 11.31 14.29 -9.03
N LEU A 62 11.00 14.63 -10.29
CA LEU A 62 10.31 13.73 -11.21
C LEU A 62 11.33 12.79 -11.87
N LEU A 63 11.30 11.50 -11.54
CA LEU A 63 12.19 10.50 -12.12
C LEU A 63 11.75 10.09 -13.53
N ALA A 64 10.45 9.94 -13.76
CA ALA A 64 9.94 9.51 -15.05
C ALA A 64 8.48 9.92 -15.28
N ARG A 65 8.11 10.08 -16.56
CA ARG A 65 6.74 9.98 -17.05
C ARG A 65 6.67 8.80 -18.01
N LEU A 66 5.80 7.83 -17.72
CA LEU A 66 5.70 6.57 -18.47
C LEU A 66 4.45 6.53 -19.36
N GLY A 67 3.80 7.68 -19.59
CA GLY A 67 2.57 7.74 -20.38
C GLY A 67 1.47 6.90 -19.73
N SER A 68 0.79 6.06 -20.51
CA SER A 68 -0.31 5.20 -20.04
C SER A 68 0.17 3.84 -19.48
N GLU A 69 1.45 3.65 -19.21
CA GLU A 69 1.97 2.43 -18.60
C GLU A 69 1.59 2.38 -17.12
N HIS A 70 0.86 1.35 -16.70
CA HIS A 70 0.48 1.17 -15.30
C HIS A 70 1.67 0.67 -14.47
N LEU A 71 1.96 1.32 -13.34
CA LEU A 71 2.83 0.79 -12.30
C LEU A 71 2.01 0.38 -11.10
N ALA A 72 2.23 -0.84 -10.62
CA ALA A 72 1.53 -1.40 -9.48
C ALA A 72 2.14 -0.93 -8.15
N HIS A 73 3.47 -0.87 -8.06
CA HIS A 73 4.19 -0.48 -6.85
C HIS A 73 5.67 -0.16 -7.20
N ALA A 74 6.38 0.46 -6.26
CA ALA A 74 7.80 0.74 -6.30
C ALA A 74 8.43 0.46 -4.92
N ILE A 75 9.72 0.11 -4.89
CA ILE A 75 10.50 -0.07 -3.67
C ILE A 75 11.90 0.53 -3.81
N CYS A 76 12.53 0.86 -2.69
CA CYS A 76 13.95 1.22 -2.64
C CYS A 76 14.75 0.02 -2.13
N ARG A 77 15.81 -0.36 -2.84
CA ARG A 77 16.63 -1.55 -2.57
C ARG A 77 18.12 -1.27 -2.65
N ARG A 78 18.93 -2.10 -1.99
CA ARG A 78 20.39 -2.14 -2.19
C ARG A 78 20.71 -2.85 -3.50
N GLY A 79 21.16 -2.11 -4.50
CA GLY A 79 21.64 -2.68 -5.77
C GLY A 79 23.16 -2.87 -5.79
N ALA A 80 23.66 -3.67 -6.73
CA ALA A 80 25.09 -3.93 -6.90
C ALA A 80 25.95 -2.67 -7.15
N LYS A 81 25.29 -1.58 -7.62
CA LYS A 81 25.91 -0.27 -7.90
C LYS A 81 25.33 0.83 -6.99
N GLY A 82 24.95 0.47 -5.77
CA GLY A 82 24.32 1.34 -4.78
C GLY A 82 22.80 1.29 -4.81
N GLU A 83 22.19 2.10 -3.95
CA GLU A 83 20.73 2.20 -3.76
C GLU A 83 19.99 2.44 -5.10
N ARG A 84 18.84 1.80 -5.28
CA ARG A 84 17.98 1.90 -6.46
C ARG A 84 16.51 1.99 -6.07
N ILE A 85 15.76 2.82 -6.78
CA ILE A 85 14.30 2.72 -6.79
C ILE A 85 13.92 1.78 -7.94
N VAL A 86 13.09 0.80 -7.66
CA VAL A 86 12.62 -0.20 -8.62
C VAL A 86 11.10 -0.21 -8.61
N ALA A 87 10.49 -0.13 -9.78
CA ALA A 87 9.03 -0.16 -9.92
C ALA A 87 8.62 -1.18 -10.97
N TRP A 88 7.40 -1.71 -10.82
CA TRP A 88 6.90 -2.78 -11.68
C TRP A 88 5.45 -2.57 -12.10
N GLY A 89 5.13 -3.12 -13.27
CA GLY A 89 3.82 -3.04 -13.89
C GLY A 89 3.67 -4.09 -14.98
N GLU A 90 3.96 -3.74 -16.22
CA GLU A 90 4.09 -4.72 -17.33
C GLU A 90 5.54 -5.24 -17.49
N ARG A 91 6.50 -4.47 -16.97
CA ARG A 91 7.94 -4.70 -16.94
C ARG A 91 8.49 -4.23 -15.60
N ILE A 92 9.80 -4.42 -15.37
CA ILE A 92 10.50 -3.90 -14.19
C ILE A 92 11.53 -2.87 -14.64
N LEU A 93 11.43 -1.68 -14.04
CA LEU A 93 12.28 -0.53 -14.30
C LEU A 93 13.02 -0.14 -13.02
N GLU A 94 14.25 0.36 -13.15
CA GLU A 94 15.00 0.93 -12.03
C GLU A 94 15.56 2.32 -12.33
N TRP A 95 15.76 3.09 -11.26
CA TRP A 95 16.34 4.43 -11.28
C TRP A 95 17.36 4.60 -10.16
N GLN A 96 18.25 5.58 -10.33
CA GLN A 96 18.95 6.14 -9.19
C GLN A 96 17.95 6.92 -8.31
N PRO A 97 18.03 6.81 -6.97
CA PRO A 97 17.06 7.46 -6.08
C PRO A 97 17.14 8.98 -6.07
N VAL A 98 18.30 9.55 -6.43
CA VAL A 98 18.56 11.00 -6.39
C VAL A 98 19.03 11.49 -7.75
N GLY A 99 18.40 12.57 -8.21
CA GLY A 99 18.72 13.22 -9.47
C GLY A 99 17.90 12.68 -10.65
N PRO A 100 17.72 13.48 -11.70
CA PRO A 100 17.07 13.02 -12.92
C PRO A 100 17.97 11.97 -13.60
N GLY A 101 17.41 10.80 -13.89
CA GLY A 101 18.13 9.71 -14.54
C GLY A 101 17.22 8.94 -15.48
N GLN A 102 17.79 8.37 -16.54
CA GLN A 102 17.05 7.49 -17.42
C GLN A 102 16.77 6.17 -16.69
N ALA A 103 15.53 5.69 -16.79
CA ALA A 103 15.16 4.36 -16.30
C ALA A 103 16.00 3.29 -17.02
N ARG A 104 16.49 2.30 -16.27
CA ARG A 104 16.99 1.05 -16.85
C ARG A 104 15.86 0.03 -16.83
N GLU A 105 15.53 -0.54 -17.99
CA GLU A 105 14.67 -1.72 -18.05
C GLU A 105 15.47 -2.95 -17.63
N VAL A 106 15.10 -3.56 -16.52
CA VAL A 106 15.80 -4.73 -15.96
C VAL A 106 15.06 -6.02 -16.17
N VAL A 107 13.74 -5.96 -16.39
CA VAL A 107 12.96 -7.11 -16.87
C VAL A 107 11.99 -6.61 -17.94
N PRO A 108 12.10 -7.08 -19.19
CA PRO A 108 11.27 -6.62 -20.29
C PRO A 108 9.81 -7.08 -20.16
N VAL A 109 8.94 -6.45 -20.95
CA VAL A 109 7.51 -6.79 -21.01
C VAL A 109 7.33 -8.26 -21.40
N LYS A 110 6.51 -8.98 -20.64
CA LYS A 110 6.00 -10.31 -21.03
C LYS A 110 4.55 -10.19 -21.50
N PRO A 111 4.27 -10.36 -22.81
CA PRO A 111 2.93 -10.13 -23.35
C PRO A 111 1.84 -10.91 -22.61
N GLY A 112 0.77 -10.20 -22.24
CA GLY A 112 -0.38 -10.79 -21.55
C GLY A 112 -0.18 -11.02 -20.05
N LEU A 113 0.98 -10.66 -19.49
CA LEU A 113 1.25 -10.74 -18.06
C LEU A 113 1.42 -9.35 -17.44
N ALA A 114 1.01 -9.19 -16.19
CA ALA A 114 1.25 -8.00 -15.39
C ALA A 114 1.62 -8.38 -13.96
N TYR A 115 2.48 -7.57 -13.36
CA TYR A 115 2.86 -7.68 -11.96
C TYR A 115 1.76 -7.08 -11.07
N SER A 116 1.58 -7.67 -9.89
CA SER A 116 0.58 -7.24 -8.92
C SER A 116 1.04 -6.04 -8.09
N ASN A 117 0.10 -5.44 -7.36
CA ASN A 117 0.45 -4.64 -6.20
C ASN A 117 1.22 -5.50 -5.19
N GLY A 118 2.00 -4.84 -4.34
CA GLY A 118 2.80 -5.54 -3.34
C GLY A 118 4.05 -6.20 -3.91
N GLY A 119 5.04 -6.32 -3.05
CA GLY A 119 6.37 -6.79 -3.38
C GLY A 119 7.34 -6.30 -2.32
N CYS A 120 8.42 -7.03 -2.12
CA CYS A 120 9.47 -6.63 -1.20
C CYS A 120 10.84 -6.86 -1.81
N SER A 121 11.87 -6.32 -1.16
CA SER A 121 13.25 -6.59 -1.51
C SER A 121 14.06 -6.95 -0.28
N LEU A 122 14.91 -7.95 -0.42
CA LEU A 122 15.79 -8.45 0.62
C LEU A 122 16.92 -9.27 -0.01
N ASP A 123 18.06 -9.31 0.65
CA ASP A 123 19.22 -10.12 0.27
C ASP A 123 18.93 -11.61 0.51
N LEU A 124 18.57 -12.32 -0.56
CA LEU A 124 18.07 -13.70 -0.51
C LEU A 124 19.22 -14.72 -0.51
N ASP A 125 20.33 -14.40 -1.17
CA ASP A 125 21.47 -15.31 -1.34
C ASP A 125 22.71 -14.93 -0.50
N GLY A 126 22.66 -13.80 0.21
CA GLY A 126 23.70 -13.33 1.12
C GLY A 126 24.85 -12.60 0.43
N ASP A 127 24.68 -12.16 -0.83
CA ASP A 127 25.71 -11.45 -1.59
C ASP A 127 25.79 -9.94 -1.30
N GLY A 128 24.86 -9.41 -0.49
CA GLY A 128 24.77 -8.00 -0.11
C GLY A 128 23.98 -7.13 -1.09
N VAL A 129 23.42 -7.71 -2.14
CA VAL A 129 22.47 -7.11 -3.07
C VAL A 129 21.07 -7.61 -2.70
N ASP A 130 20.08 -6.72 -2.66
CA ASP A 130 18.72 -7.14 -2.37
C ASP A 130 18.07 -7.69 -3.65
N GLU A 131 17.51 -8.89 -3.64
CA GLU A 131 16.64 -9.41 -4.69
C GLU A 131 15.25 -8.78 -4.59
N LEU A 132 14.47 -8.83 -5.67
CA LEU A 132 13.08 -8.40 -5.69
C LEU A 132 12.15 -9.62 -5.63
N VAL A 133 11.20 -9.66 -4.71
CA VAL A 133 10.12 -10.66 -4.63
C VAL A 133 8.78 -10.00 -4.96
N VAL A 134 8.11 -10.49 -6.00
CA VAL A 134 6.83 -9.94 -6.52
C VAL A 134 5.94 -11.07 -7.02
N ALA A 135 4.67 -10.79 -7.27
CA ALA A 135 3.80 -11.71 -8.01
C ALA A 135 3.46 -11.17 -9.40
N ARG A 136 3.26 -12.10 -10.34
CA ARG A 136 2.84 -11.80 -11.72
C ARG A 136 1.76 -12.77 -12.15
N GLY A 137 0.75 -12.28 -12.86
CA GLY A 137 -0.33 -13.10 -13.39
C GLY A 137 -0.80 -12.63 -14.77
N GLU A 138 -1.85 -13.27 -15.26
CA GLU A 138 -2.45 -13.00 -16.57
C GLU A 138 -3.36 -11.77 -16.56
N GLY A 139 -3.10 -10.87 -17.51
CA GLY A 139 -3.80 -9.60 -17.65
C GLY A 139 -3.53 -8.64 -16.49
N ARG A 140 -4.08 -7.42 -16.59
CA ARG A 140 -3.83 -6.34 -15.62
C ARG A 140 -4.09 -6.72 -14.17
N TRP A 141 -5.11 -7.55 -13.92
CA TRP A 141 -5.52 -7.94 -12.56
C TRP A 141 -4.79 -9.18 -12.04
N GLY A 142 -3.82 -9.71 -12.81
CA GLY A 142 -2.94 -10.79 -12.37
C GLY A 142 -3.65 -12.10 -12.05
N ARG A 143 -4.50 -12.60 -12.96
CA ARG A 143 -5.16 -13.90 -12.77
C ARG A 143 -4.14 -15.04 -12.76
N ASN A 144 -4.42 -16.11 -12.01
CA ASN A 144 -3.51 -17.26 -11.86
C ASN A 144 -2.07 -16.86 -11.48
N PRO A 145 -1.89 -16.00 -10.46
CA PRO A 145 -0.62 -15.37 -10.15
C PRO A 145 0.43 -16.40 -9.69
N GLU A 146 1.68 -16.12 -10.03
CA GLU A 146 2.86 -16.83 -9.60
C GLU A 146 3.73 -15.90 -8.75
N LEU A 147 4.21 -16.40 -7.62
CA LEU A 147 5.22 -15.74 -6.80
C LEU A 147 6.59 -15.95 -7.45
N LEU A 148 7.33 -14.86 -7.60
CA LEU A 148 8.59 -14.80 -8.33
C LEU A 148 9.63 -14.08 -7.47
N TRP A 149 10.89 -14.39 -7.69
CA TRP A 149 11.98 -13.52 -7.28
C TRP A 149 12.94 -13.24 -8.44
N PHE A 150 13.61 -12.09 -8.38
CA PHE A 150 14.51 -11.62 -9.42
C PHE A 150 15.88 -11.29 -8.85
N GLN A 151 16.89 -11.96 -9.41
CA GLN A 151 18.30 -11.74 -9.10
C GLN A 151 18.91 -10.69 -10.00
N GLU A 152 19.62 -9.72 -9.43
CA GLU A 152 20.41 -8.78 -10.23
C GLU A 152 21.61 -9.52 -10.83
N GLY A 153 21.60 -9.72 -12.15
CA GLY A 153 22.69 -10.39 -12.84
C GLY A 153 23.95 -9.54 -12.89
N SER A 154 25.04 -9.99 -12.28
CA SER A 154 26.34 -9.32 -12.38
C SER A 154 26.77 -9.18 -13.85
N GLY A 155 26.83 -7.95 -14.34
CA GLY A 155 27.22 -7.63 -15.73
C GLY A 155 26.16 -7.98 -16.79
N ARG A 156 24.92 -8.30 -16.41
CA ARG A 156 23.80 -8.48 -17.35
C ARG A 156 23.00 -7.19 -17.46
N ASP A 157 22.40 -6.97 -18.63
CA ASP A 157 21.47 -5.87 -18.84
C ASP A 157 20.11 -6.15 -18.19
N THR A 158 19.73 -7.43 -18.06
CA THR A 158 18.48 -7.88 -17.44
C THR A 158 18.71 -8.79 -16.23
N TRP A 159 17.76 -8.76 -15.30
CA TRP A 159 17.73 -9.63 -14.12
C TRP A 159 17.33 -11.06 -14.46
N VAL A 160 17.73 -11.99 -13.59
CA VAL A 160 17.39 -13.42 -13.71
C VAL A 160 16.11 -13.68 -12.93
N GLU A 161 15.12 -14.24 -13.61
CA GLU A 161 13.83 -14.57 -13.01
C GLU A 161 13.83 -16.00 -12.46
N HIS A 162 13.25 -16.16 -11.27
CA HIS A 162 13.05 -17.44 -10.61
C HIS A 162 11.60 -17.59 -10.15
N ALA A 163 10.98 -18.72 -10.47
CA ALA A 163 9.65 -19.07 -9.99
C ALA A 163 9.71 -19.72 -8.62
N VAL A 164 8.81 -19.30 -7.73
CA VAL A 164 8.63 -19.90 -6.39
C VAL A 164 7.47 -20.88 -6.41
N GLU A 165 6.25 -20.38 -6.61
CA GLU A 165 5.02 -21.19 -6.63
C GLU A 165 3.90 -20.43 -7.37
N ARG A 166 3.02 -21.17 -8.05
CA ARG A 166 1.70 -20.65 -8.41
C ARG A 166 0.84 -20.53 -7.14
N LEU A 167 0.36 -19.32 -6.84
CA LEU A 167 -0.32 -19.06 -5.57
C LEU A 167 -1.66 -19.81 -5.48
N PRO A 168 -1.97 -20.42 -4.33
CA PRO A 168 -3.20 -21.18 -4.12
C PRO A 168 -4.43 -20.25 -4.10
N GLY A 169 -5.61 -20.77 -4.49
CA GLY A 169 -6.89 -20.08 -4.30
C GLY A 169 -7.12 -18.83 -5.17
N ALA A 170 -6.20 -18.47 -6.06
CA ALA A 170 -6.15 -17.19 -6.76
C ALA A 170 -6.44 -17.24 -8.28
N PRO A 171 -7.53 -17.86 -8.78
CA PRO A 171 -7.83 -17.79 -10.21
C PRO A 171 -8.18 -16.37 -10.69
N LYS A 172 -8.41 -15.42 -9.76
CA LYS A 172 -8.88 -14.06 -10.09
C LYS A 172 -8.02 -12.93 -9.53
N ASP A 173 -7.41 -13.08 -8.35
CA ASP A 173 -6.82 -11.95 -7.65
C ASP A 173 -5.37 -12.25 -7.26
N ALA A 174 -4.45 -11.46 -7.81
CA ALA A 174 -3.06 -11.43 -7.40
C ALA A 174 -2.91 -11.00 -5.92
N PRO A 175 -1.82 -11.38 -5.23
CA PRO A 175 -1.59 -10.88 -3.88
C PRO A 175 -1.48 -9.36 -3.92
N HIS A 176 -1.90 -8.72 -2.83
CA HIS A 176 -1.91 -7.26 -2.75
C HIS A 176 -0.68 -6.70 -2.04
N ASP A 177 -0.20 -7.39 -1.01
CA ASP A 177 0.92 -6.97 -0.18
C ASP A 177 1.84 -8.17 0.05
N ILE A 178 3.15 -7.94 0.01
CA ILE A 178 4.22 -8.92 0.26
C ILE A 178 5.27 -8.21 1.11
N GLU A 179 5.58 -8.73 2.28
CA GLU A 179 6.53 -8.12 3.22
C GLU A 179 7.60 -9.13 3.65
N PRO A 180 8.86 -8.71 3.88
CA PRO A 180 9.88 -9.59 4.41
C PRO A 180 9.55 -9.94 5.87
N ILE A 181 9.81 -11.19 6.25
CA ILE A 181 9.63 -11.66 7.62
C ILE A 181 10.72 -12.67 7.96
N SER A 182 11.21 -12.68 9.19
CA SER A 182 12.28 -13.59 9.59
C SER A 182 12.10 -14.04 11.03
N PHE A 183 12.38 -15.30 11.29
CA PHE A 183 12.23 -15.89 12.62
C PHE A 183 13.51 -16.54 13.11
N VAL A 184 13.64 -16.63 14.42
CA VAL A 184 14.54 -17.61 15.04
C VAL A 184 13.68 -18.76 15.52
N ILE A 185 13.88 -19.95 14.96
CA ILE A 185 13.12 -21.15 15.33
C ILE A 185 13.76 -21.87 16.54
N ALA A 186 13.11 -22.90 17.08
CA ALA A 186 13.55 -23.60 18.30
C ALA A 186 14.98 -24.18 18.22
N SER A 187 15.50 -24.46 17.01
CA SER A 187 16.88 -24.90 16.80
C SER A 187 17.92 -23.78 16.99
N GLY A 188 17.49 -22.52 17.12
CA GLY A 188 18.34 -21.33 17.12
C GLY A 188 18.68 -20.83 15.70
N GLU A 189 18.23 -21.52 14.66
CA GLU A 189 18.41 -21.12 13.27
C GLU A 189 17.53 -19.92 12.91
N ARG A 190 18.10 -18.98 12.15
CA ARG A 190 17.34 -17.90 11.53
C ARG A 190 16.74 -18.38 10.22
N VAL A 191 15.42 -18.32 10.10
CA VAL A 191 14.69 -18.66 8.88
C VAL A 191 14.16 -17.37 8.25
N PRO A 192 14.78 -16.87 7.17
CA PRO A 192 14.24 -15.77 6.39
C PRO A 192 13.00 -16.23 5.60
N GLY A 193 12.13 -15.29 5.28
CA GLY A 193 10.94 -15.55 4.49
C GLY A 193 10.23 -14.29 4.04
N VAL A 194 9.07 -14.50 3.40
CA VAL A 194 8.14 -13.43 3.03
C VAL A 194 6.73 -13.78 3.49
N ALA A 195 6.03 -12.79 4.03
CA ALA A 195 4.60 -12.86 4.30
C ALA A 195 3.85 -12.38 3.05
N VAL A 196 2.85 -13.15 2.60
CA VAL A 196 2.09 -12.87 1.38
C VAL A 196 0.60 -12.86 1.70
N LEU A 197 -0.08 -11.76 1.35
CA LEU A 197 -1.54 -11.65 1.44
C LEU A 197 -2.21 -12.14 0.16
N VAL A 198 -2.66 -13.40 0.16
CA VAL A 198 -3.31 -14.02 -0.99
C VAL A 198 -4.82 -13.79 -0.97
N SER A 199 -5.36 -13.40 -2.13
CA SER A 199 -6.78 -13.14 -2.36
C SER A 199 -7.41 -12.18 -1.33
N ARG A 200 -6.60 -11.25 -0.78
CA ARG A 200 -7.00 -10.28 0.25
C ARG A 200 -7.61 -10.91 1.51
N ARG A 201 -7.30 -12.19 1.80
CA ARG A 201 -7.98 -12.98 2.84
C ARG A 201 -7.12 -13.99 3.59
N GLN A 202 -6.05 -14.50 2.99
CA GLN A 202 -5.18 -15.50 3.60
C GLN A 202 -3.77 -14.96 3.69
N LEU A 203 -3.16 -15.04 4.88
CA LEU A 203 -1.76 -14.76 5.11
C LEU A 203 -0.96 -16.05 5.03
N LEU A 204 0.04 -16.06 4.17
CA LEU A 204 0.97 -17.17 3.98
C LEU A 204 2.38 -16.70 4.31
N TRP A 205 3.17 -17.59 4.91
CA TRP A 205 4.61 -17.42 5.05
C TRP A 205 5.33 -18.37 4.11
N TYR A 206 6.21 -17.84 3.28
CA TYR A 206 7.14 -18.64 2.49
C TYR A 206 8.54 -18.56 3.09
N GLU A 207 9.07 -19.69 3.54
CA GLU A 207 10.46 -19.84 3.99
C GLU A 207 11.41 -19.78 2.79
N ILE A 208 12.42 -18.93 2.87
CA ILE A 208 13.48 -18.82 1.86
C ILE A 208 14.57 -19.84 2.18
N PRO A 209 14.81 -20.83 1.31
CA PRO A 209 15.87 -21.82 1.50
C PRO A 209 17.23 -21.23 1.14
N ASN A 210 18.31 -21.89 1.58
CA ASN A 210 19.65 -21.62 1.11
C ASN A 210 20.19 -22.86 0.36
N PRO A 211 20.47 -22.77 -0.96
CA PRO A 211 20.29 -21.61 -1.85
C PRO A 211 18.80 -21.29 -2.14
N PRO A 212 18.43 -20.03 -2.47
CA PRO A 212 17.04 -19.60 -2.71
C PRO A 212 16.41 -20.18 -3.98
N THR A 213 17.20 -20.87 -4.80
CA THR A 213 16.74 -21.65 -5.96
C THR A 213 16.08 -22.98 -5.58
N ASN A 214 16.27 -23.45 -4.34
CA ASN A 214 15.54 -24.61 -3.85
C ASN A 214 14.05 -24.28 -3.65
N PRO A 215 13.15 -25.27 -3.59
CA PRO A 215 11.73 -25.01 -3.35
C PRO A 215 11.46 -24.32 -2.01
N TRP A 216 10.69 -23.23 -2.03
CA TRP A 216 10.33 -22.49 -0.81
C TRP A 216 9.24 -23.25 -0.07
N ARG A 217 9.39 -23.38 1.26
CA ARG A 217 8.38 -24.04 2.08
C ARG A 217 7.30 -23.04 2.45
N ARG A 218 6.04 -23.34 2.08
CA ARG A 218 4.88 -22.54 2.43
C ARG A 218 4.25 -22.99 3.75
N ARG A 219 3.80 -22.03 4.55
CA ARG A 219 3.02 -22.20 5.78
C ARG A 219 1.83 -21.27 5.84
N GLU A 220 0.77 -21.67 6.53
CA GLU A 220 -0.35 -20.79 6.82
C GLU A 220 -0.10 -19.98 8.09
N ILE A 221 -0.12 -18.65 7.97
CA ILE A 221 -0.23 -17.76 9.14
C ILE A 221 -1.69 -17.72 9.58
N GLY A 222 -2.63 -17.50 8.66
CA GLY A 222 -4.05 -17.57 8.99
C GLY A 222 -4.98 -17.09 7.88
N VAL A 223 -6.28 -17.29 8.10
CA VAL A 223 -7.36 -16.85 7.19
C VAL A 223 -8.29 -15.91 7.94
N PHE A 224 -8.50 -14.71 7.41
CA PHE A 224 -9.39 -13.73 8.04
C PHE A 224 -10.84 -14.21 8.04
N PRO A 225 -11.55 -14.06 9.18
CA PRO A 225 -12.95 -14.44 9.29
C PRO A 225 -13.84 -13.53 8.42
N GLY A 226 -15.01 -14.03 8.01
CA GLY A 226 -15.96 -13.27 7.20
C GLY A 226 -15.81 -13.46 5.70
N LYS A 227 -16.22 -12.49 4.90
CA LYS A 227 -16.09 -12.42 3.43
C LYS A 227 -15.42 -11.13 2.94
N GLU A 228 -15.13 -10.23 3.87
CA GLU A 228 -14.56 -8.92 3.68
C GLU A 228 -13.13 -9.06 3.16
N GLN A 229 -12.69 -8.07 2.37
CA GLN A 229 -11.35 -8.03 1.82
C GLN A 229 -10.46 -7.20 2.75
N HIS A 230 -9.19 -7.59 2.83
CA HIS A 230 -8.16 -6.91 3.61
C HIS A 230 -6.96 -6.51 2.76
N SER A 231 -6.30 -5.42 3.12
CA SER A 231 -5.05 -4.94 2.52
C SER A 231 -4.24 -4.16 3.53
N GLY A 232 -3.04 -3.79 3.09
CA GLY A 232 -2.02 -3.26 3.97
C GLY A 232 -1.41 -4.42 4.72
N LEU A 233 -0.09 -4.46 4.77
CA LEU A 233 0.65 -5.46 5.50
C LEU A 233 1.79 -4.76 6.22
N ALA A 234 1.96 -5.07 7.50
CA ALA A 234 3.11 -4.63 8.26
C ALA A 234 3.57 -5.76 9.16
N VAL A 235 4.88 -5.84 9.38
CA VAL A 235 5.53 -6.87 10.20
C VAL A 235 6.25 -6.17 11.34
N GLY A 236 5.99 -6.58 12.58
CA GLY A 236 6.56 -5.95 13.78
C GLY A 236 6.16 -6.64 15.08
N ASP A 237 6.80 -6.31 16.19
CA ASP A 237 6.52 -6.93 17.50
C ASP A 237 5.34 -6.24 18.21
N VAL A 238 4.14 -6.52 17.74
CA VAL A 238 2.87 -5.96 18.24
C VAL A 238 2.53 -6.54 19.61
N ALA A 239 2.87 -7.80 19.84
CA ALA A 239 2.65 -8.53 21.07
C ALA A 239 3.62 -8.11 22.19
N GLY A 240 4.78 -7.52 21.86
CA GLY A 240 5.83 -7.16 22.81
C GLY A 240 6.58 -8.39 23.35
N ARG A 241 6.76 -9.42 22.51
CA ARG A 241 7.36 -10.71 22.86
C ARG A 241 8.69 -10.97 22.15
N GLY A 242 9.24 -9.98 21.45
CA GLY A 242 10.49 -10.07 20.70
C GLY A 242 10.39 -10.96 19.45
N ARG A 243 9.19 -11.20 18.93
CA ARG A 243 8.94 -11.98 17.71
C ARG A 243 8.06 -11.17 16.76
N PRO A 244 8.29 -11.21 15.44
CA PRO A 244 7.50 -10.43 14.50
C PRO A 244 6.11 -11.02 14.32
N ASP A 245 5.10 -10.24 14.66
CA ASP A 245 3.69 -10.43 14.32
C ASP A 245 3.39 -9.83 12.94
N VAL A 246 2.20 -10.13 12.41
CA VAL A 246 1.77 -9.63 11.09
C VAL A 246 0.45 -8.88 11.20
N VAL A 247 0.42 -7.61 10.82
CA VAL A 247 -0.79 -6.75 10.80
C VAL A 247 -1.32 -6.64 9.38
N CYS A 248 -2.63 -6.79 9.20
CA CYS A 248 -3.29 -6.57 7.91
C CYS A 248 -4.78 -6.25 8.09
N GLY A 249 -5.28 -5.24 7.37
CA GLY A 249 -6.62 -4.70 7.61
C GLY A 249 -6.82 -4.38 9.09
N MET A 250 -7.97 -4.74 9.67
CA MET A 250 -8.30 -4.52 11.09
C MET A 250 -7.84 -5.66 12.04
N PHE A 251 -6.90 -6.49 11.58
CA PHE A 251 -6.43 -7.67 12.27
C PHE A 251 -4.92 -7.67 12.44
N TRP A 252 -4.45 -8.44 13.42
CA TRP A 252 -3.06 -8.86 13.53
C TRP A 252 -2.96 -10.33 13.90
N ALA A 253 -1.93 -11.01 13.41
CA ALA A 253 -1.62 -12.41 13.68
C ALA A 253 -0.49 -12.48 14.72
N GLU A 254 -0.78 -13.01 15.91
CA GLU A 254 0.22 -13.17 16.98
C GLU A 254 1.15 -14.34 16.64
N CYS A 255 2.45 -14.06 16.54
CA CYS A 255 3.48 -15.07 16.35
C CYS A 255 3.57 -15.98 17.58
N PRO A 256 3.24 -17.28 17.45
CA PRO A 256 3.42 -18.25 18.53
C PRO A 256 4.90 -18.39 18.91
N ALA A 257 5.16 -19.05 20.05
CA ALA A 257 6.53 -19.32 20.49
C ALA A 257 7.31 -20.21 19.49
N ASP A 258 6.61 -21.15 18.86
CA ASP A 258 7.09 -21.85 17.68
C ASP A 258 6.41 -21.24 16.44
N PRO A 259 7.09 -20.39 15.65
CA PRO A 259 6.51 -19.72 14.49
C PRO A 259 6.06 -20.70 13.39
N THR A 260 6.48 -21.96 13.47
CA THR A 260 6.11 -23.01 12.53
C THR A 260 4.77 -23.70 12.87
N ALA A 261 4.14 -23.34 13.99
CA ALA A 261 2.80 -23.77 14.33
C ALA A 261 1.76 -23.10 13.43
N GLU A 262 0.80 -23.86 12.92
CA GLU A 262 -0.20 -23.39 11.95
C GLU A 262 -1.63 -23.76 12.41
N PRO A 263 -2.61 -22.85 12.34
CA PRO A 263 -2.50 -21.42 12.05
C PRO A 263 -2.09 -20.61 13.30
N TRP A 264 -1.65 -19.37 13.10
CA TRP A 264 -1.44 -18.40 14.16
C TRP A 264 -2.76 -17.86 14.70
N LYS A 265 -2.75 -17.31 15.93
CA LYS A 265 -3.94 -16.68 16.50
C LYS A 265 -4.16 -15.31 15.87
N LEU A 266 -5.32 -15.10 15.25
CA LEU A 266 -5.75 -13.80 14.75
C LEU A 266 -6.49 -13.02 15.83
N HIS A 267 -6.14 -11.76 15.97
CA HIS A 267 -6.73 -10.79 16.89
C HIS A 267 -7.29 -9.60 16.12
N ARG A 268 -8.36 -9.00 16.65
CA ARG A 268 -8.92 -7.74 16.10
C ARG A 268 -8.41 -6.56 16.90
N TYR A 269 -7.97 -5.51 16.22
CA TYR A 269 -7.64 -4.23 16.85
C TYR A 269 -8.67 -3.14 16.53
N GLY A 270 -9.44 -3.29 15.44
CA GLY A 270 -10.43 -2.32 14.98
C GLY A 270 -11.68 -2.97 14.36
N ARG A 271 -12.63 -2.11 13.95
CA ARG A 271 -13.95 -2.50 13.41
C ARG A 271 -14.36 -1.70 12.17
N TRP A 272 -13.39 -1.13 11.46
CA TRP A 272 -13.67 -0.34 10.26
C TRP A 272 -14.29 -1.17 9.13
N ASP A 273 -14.15 -2.49 9.19
CA ASP A 273 -14.66 -3.48 8.24
C ASP A 273 -16.09 -3.99 8.54
N ASP A 274 -16.75 -3.58 9.63
CA ASP A 274 -18.10 -4.03 10.02
C ASP A 274 -19.24 -3.58 9.07
N GLY A 275 -18.93 -2.95 7.92
CA GLY A 275 -19.97 -2.48 6.98
C GLY A 275 -19.53 -1.73 5.72
N GLY A 276 -18.33 -1.98 5.19
CA GLY A 276 -17.85 -1.25 4.01
C GLY A 276 -16.45 -1.61 3.58
N TRP A 277 -15.74 -0.62 3.05
CA TRP A 277 -14.38 -0.76 2.51
C TRP A 277 -13.27 -0.69 3.57
N GLY A 278 -13.60 -0.48 4.85
CA GLY A 278 -12.59 -0.21 5.89
C GLY A 278 -11.66 -1.38 6.26
N GLY A 279 -11.86 -2.56 5.68
CA GLY A 279 -10.85 -3.63 5.68
C GLY A 279 -9.71 -3.37 4.67
N MET A 280 -9.99 -2.60 3.61
CA MET A 280 -9.00 -2.06 2.68
C MET A 280 -8.33 -0.86 3.33
N ALA A 281 -7.10 -1.07 3.77
CA ALA A 281 -6.33 -0.08 4.47
C ALA A 281 -4.87 -0.09 4.00
N LYS A 282 -4.15 0.98 4.34
CA LYS A 282 -2.70 0.92 4.55
C LYS A 282 -2.44 0.90 6.05
N VAL A 283 -1.47 0.11 6.48
CA VAL A 283 -1.08 -0.03 7.88
C VAL A 283 0.42 0.20 8.03
N ALA A 284 0.82 0.79 9.15
CA ALA A 284 2.21 0.97 9.52
C ALA A 284 2.36 0.85 11.05
N LEU A 285 3.58 0.52 11.50
CA LEU A 285 3.88 0.28 12.92
C LEU A 285 4.96 1.25 13.40
N ALA A 286 4.73 1.90 14.53
CA ALA A 286 5.73 2.73 15.21
C ALA A 286 5.36 2.88 16.69
N ASP A 287 6.36 3.07 17.55
CA ASP A 287 6.15 3.55 18.92
C ASP A 287 5.90 5.07 18.85
N LEU A 288 4.66 5.49 19.03
CA LEU A 288 4.22 6.88 18.84
C LEU A 288 3.96 7.59 20.17
N ASP A 289 3.81 6.85 21.27
CA ASP A 289 3.65 7.39 22.61
C ASP A 289 4.91 7.28 23.49
N GLY A 290 5.93 6.56 23.03
CA GLY A 290 7.23 6.41 23.70
C GLY A 290 7.25 5.35 24.79
N ASP A 291 6.29 4.43 24.82
CA ASP A 291 6.19 3.39 25.83
C ASP A 291 7.00 2.11 25.52
N GLY A 292 7.68 2.08 24.36
CA GLY A 292 8.48 0.97 23.88
C GLY A 292 7.67 -0.12 23.15
N ARG A 293 6.37 0.08 22.94
CA ARG A 293 5.51 -0.81 22.15
C ARG A 293 5.10 -0.10 20.86
N GLN A 294 4.80 -0.90 19.85
CA GLN A 294 4.35 -0.36 18.57
C GLN A 294 2.83 -0.15 18.58
N GLU A 295 2.40 1.05 18.23
CA GLU A 295 1.03 1.35 17.80
C GLU A 295 0.81 0.88 16.36
N ILE A 296 -0.46 0.65 16.03
CA ILE A 296 -0.89 0.42 14.64
C ILE A 296 -1.45 1.74 14.10
N VAL A 297 -0.82 2.31 13.08
CA VAL A 297 -1.40 3.41 12.31
C VAL A 297 -2.12 2.82 11.12
N ALA A 298 -3.39 3.18 10.92
CA ALA A 298 -4.16 2.72 9.77
C ALA A 298 -4.85 3.88 9.06
N SER A 299 -4.86 3.81 7.72
CA SER A 299 -5.68 4.65 6.85
C SER A 299 -6.61 3.76 6.05
N GLU A 300 -7.90 4.07 6.02
CA GLU A 300 -8.78 3.49 4.98
C GLU A 300 -8.26 3.88 3.61
N ALA A 301 -8.38 2.98 2.64
CA ALA A 301 -7.78 3.16 1.33
C ALA A 301 -8.82 3.31 0.22
N GLU A 302 -8.49 4.07 -0.82
CA GLU A 302 -9.28 4.17 -2.07
C GLU A 302 -10.73 4.69 -1.94
N ILE A 303 -11.10 5.26 -0.79
CA ILE A 303 -12.43 5.85 -0.59
C ILE A 303 -12.36 7.33 -0.20
N PRO A 304 -13.36 8.16 -0.56
CA PRO A 304 -13.48 9.51 -0.03
C PRO A 304 -13.88 9.47 1.46
N GLN A 305 -13.61 10.57 2.18
CA GLN A 305 -13.86 10.66 3.63
C GLN A 305 -13.15 9.54 4.41
N ALA A 306 -11.99 9.11 3.90
CA ALA A 306 -11.20 8.06 4.50
C ALA A 306 -10.66 8.52 5.85
N ARG A 307 -10.69 7.59 6.81
CA ARG A 307 -10.14 7.79 8.15
C ARG A 307 -8.65 7.48 8.18
N LEU A 308 -7.92 8.25 8.99
CA LEU A 308 -6.57 7.98 9.46
C LEU A 308 -6.60 7.99 10.99
N SER A 309 -6.13 6.92 11.62
CA SER A 309 -6.09 6.80 13.09
C SER A 309 -4.88 6.04 13.57
N VAL A 310 -4.49 6.34 14.80
CA VAL A 310 -3.55 5.55 15.60
C VAL A 310 -4.35 4.65 16.53
N PHE A 311 -4.05 3.36 16.51
CA PHE A 311 -4.62 2.38 17.42
C PHE A 311 -3.56 2.06 18.47
N GLN A 312 -3.90 2.35 19.72
CA GLN A 312 -3.06 2.09 20.89
C GLN A 312 -3.57 0.86 21.64
N ARG A 313 -2.66 -0.06 21.95
CA ARG A 313 -3.02 -1.34 22.56
C ARG A 313 -3.71 -1.14 23.89
N SER A 314 -4.86 -1.78 24.08
CA SER A 314 -5.50 -1.87 25.38
C SER A 314 -4.71 -2.84 26.27
N ALA A 315 -4.30 -2.40 27.45
CA ALA A 315 -3.27 -3.06 28.27
C ALA A 315 -3.66 -4.42 28.88
N SER A 316 -4.87 -4.97 28.65
CA SER A 316 -5.34 -6.17 29.37
C SER A 316 -5.88 -7.32 28.51
N ASP A 317 -6.26 -7.09 27.26
CA ASP A 317 -6.87 -8.13 26.41
C ASP A 317 -6.47 -7.93 24.93
N PRO A 318 -5.72 -8.87 24.32
CA PRO A 318 -5.35 -8.77 22.91
C PRO A 318 -6.53 -8.91 21.94
N ASP A 319 -7.68 -9.44 22.41
CA ASP A 319 -8.91 -9.59 21.64
C ASP A 319 -9.87 -8.38 21.80
N ALA A 320 -9.58 -7.46 22.74
CA ALA A 320 -10.34 -6.23 22.88
C ALA A 320 -9.93 -5.22 21.79
N PRO A 321 -10.89 -4.47 21.20
CA PRO A 321 -10.57 -3.36 20.32
C PRO A 321 -9.59 -2.40 20.99
N TRP A 322 -8.62 -1.95 20.22
CA TRP A 322 -7.60 -1.03 20.67
C TRP A 322 -8.22 0.37 20.85
N ASN A 323 -7.57 1.22 21.64
CA ASN A 323 -7.97 2.60 21.77
C ASN A 323 -7.68 3.35 20.47
N GLU A 324 -8.71 3.81 19.77
CA GLU A 324 -8.60 4.55 18.50
C GLU A 324 -8.44 6.05 18.77
N VAL A 325 -7.27 6.59 18.44
CA VAL A 325 -6.99 8.03 18.38
C VAL A 325 -7.12 8.49 16.94
N SER A 326 -8.19 9.23 16.65
CA SER A 326 -8.44 9.75 15.30
C SER A 326 -7.52 10.91 14.96
N VAL A 327 -6.86 10.81 13.81
CA VAL A 327 -5.94 11.82 13.27
C VAL A 327 -6.61 12.61 12.14
N ASP A 328 -7.29 11.93 11.21
CA ASP A 328 -8.05 12.54 10.12
C ASP A 328 -9.28 11.69 9.75
N ARG A 329 -10.29 12.31 9.14
CA ARG A 329 -11.53 11.67 8.68
C ARG A 329 -12.04 12.20 7.32
N ASP A 330 -11.24 13.00 6.64
CA ASP A 330 -11.63 13.66 5.38
C ASP A 330 -10.52 13.56 4.32
N LEU A 331 -9.83 12.42 4.27
CA LEU A 331 -8.87 12.11 3.20
C LEU A 331 -9.62 11.68 1.92
N TYR A 332 -9.13 12.12 0.77
CA TYR A 332 -9.68 11.70 -0.52
C TYR A 332 -8.91 10.55 -1.14
N CYS A 333 -9.48 9.34 -1.08
CA CYS A 333 -8.94 8.13 -1.71
C CYS A 333 -7.42 7.96 -1.48
N PRO A 334 -6.93 7.96 -0.23
CA PRO A 334 -5.52 7.73 0.02
C PRO A 334 -5.15 6.27 -0.27
N HIS A 335 -3.91 6.01 -0.66
CA HIS A 335 -3.38 4.63 -0.77
C HIS A 335 -1.87 4.62 -0.50
N SER A 336 -1.46 5.38 0.51
CA SER A 336 -0.07 5.56 0.93
C SER A 336 -0.03 5.93 2.41
N LEU A 337 0.84 5.29 3.18
CA LEU A 337 1.03 5.57 4.60
C LEU A 337 2.46 5.22 4.98
N VAL A 338 3.23 6.21 5.40
CA VAL A 338 4.61 6.00 5.87
C VAL A 338 4.89 6.82 7.14
N LEU A 339 5.79 6.30 7.98
CA LEU A 339 6.09 6.84 9.31
C LEU A 339 7.57 7.23 9.50
N PRO A 340 8.13 8.17 8.73
CA PRO A 340 9.52 8.61 8.92
C PRO A 340 9.65 9.56 10.12
N ASP A 341 10.80 9.54 10.80
CA ASP A 341 11.25 10.63 11.68
C ASP A 341 11.93 11.70 10.82
N ILE A 342 11.27 12.85 10.60
CA ILE A 342 11.72 13.87 9.65
C ILE A 342 12.60 14.92 10.33
N ASP A 343 12.33 15.24 11.60
CA ASP A 343 13.06 16.26 12.36
C ASP A 343 14.09 15.72 13.36
N GLY A 344 14.23 14.39 13.45
CA GLY A 344 15.23 13.70 14.25
C GLY A 344 14.93 13.73 15.73
N ASP A 345 13.68 14.00 16.12
CA ASP A 345 13.26 14.08 17.53
C ASP A 345 12.88 12.71 18.13
N SER A 346 13.11 11.62 17.36
CA SER A 346 12.76 10.24 17.70
C SER A 346 11.26 9.98 17.81
N ARG A 347 10.41 10.86 17.26
CA ARG A 347 8.99 10.62 17.06
C ARG A 347 8.71 10.60 15.57
N ALA A 348 8.14 9.50 15.09
CA ALA A 348 7.76 9.42 13.68
C ALA A 348 6.61 10.40 13.36
N GLU A 349 6.78 11.14 12.27
CA GLU A 349 5.70 11.82 11.55
C GLU A 349 4.80 10.81 10.84
N ILE A 350 3.59 11.24 10.45
CA ILE A 350 2.77 10.48 9.51
C ILE A 350 2.74 11.20 8.16
N ILE A 351 3.02 10.50 7.07
CA ILE A 351 2.79 11.00 5.70
C ILE A 351 1.74 10.12 5.02
N VAL A 352 0.72 10.78 4.45
CA VAL A 352 -0.34 10.14 3.67
C VAL A 352 -0.54 10.89 2.37
N GLY A 353 -0.72 10.15 1.27
CA GLY A 353 -0.94 10.72 -0.03
C GLY A 353 -2.23 10.25 -0.68
N GLU A 354 -2.89 11.19 -1.35
CA GLU A 354 -4.11 10.97 -2.13
C GLU A 354 -3.78 10.49 -3.55
N MET A 355 -4.66 9.65 -4.12
CA MET A 355 -4.53 9.19 -5.50
C MET A 355 -5.09 10.22 -6.49
N THR A 356 -4.48 10.35 -7.67
CA THR A 356 -5.03 11.19 -8.75
C THR A 356 -6.30 10.57 -9.34
N ALA A 357 -6.32 9.26 -9.57
CA ALA A 357 -7.46 8.55 -10.17
C ALA A 357 -8.70 8.50 -9.25
N GLY A 358 -8.56 8.85 -7.97
CA GLY A 358 -9.44 8.35 -6.94
C GLY A 358 -9.35 6.81 -6.81
N GLY A 359 -10.20 6.22 -5.97
CA GLY A 359 -10.33 4.76 -5.91
C GLY A 359 -11.58 4.27 -6.63
N TRP A 360 -11.63 2.98 -6.97
CA TRP A 360 -12.83 2.32 -7.52
C TRP A 360 -13.52 3.13 -8.64
N ASP A 361 -14.78 3.50 -8.45
CA ASP A 361 -15.57 4.34 -9.37
C ASP A 361 -15.65 5.81 -8.92
N PHE A 362 -14.83 6.23 -7.95
CA PHE A 362 -14.78 7.61 -7.49
C PHE A 362 -14.14 8.53 -8.55
N PRO A 363 -14.51 9.82 -8.57
CA PRO A 363 -13.99 10.80 -9.53
C PRO A 363 -12.47 10.98 -9.50
N LEU A 364 -11.94 11.54 -10.58
CA LEU A 364 -10.57 12.04 -10.63
C LEU A 364 -10.39 13.15 -9.58
N ASN A 365 -9.27 13.12 -8.84
CA ASN A 365 -8.82 14.23 -8.02
C ASN A 365 -7.99 15.19 -8.87
N PRO A 366 -8.45 16.40 -9.18
CA PRO A 366 -7.69 17.36 -10.01
C PRO A 366 -6.54 18.03 -9.23
N SER A 367 -6.47 17.86 -7.91
CA SER A 367 -5.44 18.47 -7.07
C SER A 367 -5.12 17.58 -5.88
N PRO A 368 -4.58 16.37 -6.11
CA PRO A 368 -4.22 15.45 -5.05
C PRO A 368 -3.16 16.04 -4.13
N LYS A 369 -3.26 15.73 -2.85
CA LYS A 369 -2.37 16.23 -1.82
C LYS A 369 -1.57 15.10 -1.19
N ILE A 370 -0.32 15.42 -0.86
CA ILE A 370 0.47 14.68 0.11
C ILE A 370 0.44 15.50 1.39
N PHE A 371 -0.08 14.91 2.46
CA PHE A 371 -0.15 15.50 3.78
C PHE A 371 0.97 14.97 4.66
N VAL A 372 1.44 15.83 5.55
CA VAL A 372 2.30 15.46 6.67
C VAL A 372 1.61 15.85 7.97
N TYR A 373 1.63 14.95 8.93
CA TYR A 373 1.11 15.14 10.27
C TYR A 373 2.28 15.13 11.24
N ARG A 374 2.67 16.32 11.69
CA ARG A 374 3.75 16.49 12.68
C ARG A 374 3.37 15.86 14.00
N ASN A 375 4.22 15.01 14.55
CA ASN A 375 3.99 14.43 15.86
C ASN A 375 4.38 15.43 16.97
N GLU A 376 3.39 15.93 17.70
CA GLU A 376 3.58 16.88 18.81
C GLU A 376 3.68 16.18 20.18
N GLY A 377 3.84 14.84 20.16
CA GLY A 377 3.85 13.97 21.32
C GLY A 377 2.47 13.73 21.93
N ASN A 378 2.37 12.69 22.77
CA ASN A 378 1.11 12.24 23.38
C ASN A 378 0.01 11.96 22.35
N LEU A 379 0.39 11.37 21.20
CA LEU A 379 -0.52 11.05 20.09
C LEU A 379 -1.30 12.26 19.54
N ARG A 380 -0.71 13.47 19.65
CA ARG A 380 -1.26 14.68 19.02
C ARG A 380 -0.52 14.99 17.74
N PHE A 381 -1.29 15.32 16.71
CA PHE A 381 -0.77 15.50 15.37
C PHE A 381 -1.25 16.81 14.75
N ARG A 382 -0.32 17.56 14.16
CA ARG A 382 -0.64 18.78 13.39
C ARG A 382 -0.52 18.50 11.90
N LYS A 383 -1.66 18.51 11.20
CA LYS A 383 -1.74 18.35 9.74
C LYS A 383 -1.22 19.59 9.03
N SER A 384 -0.46 19.39 7.95
CA SER A 384 -0.18 20.40 6.93
C SER A 384 -0.10 19.76 5.54
N THR A 385 -0.28 20.55 4.48
CA THR A 385 -0.04 20.07 3.11
C THR A 385 1.45 20.14 2.79
N LEU A 386 2.06 19.00 2.49
CA LEU A 386 3.47 18.90 2.11
C LEU A 386 3.66 19.19 0.61
N VAL A 387 2.83 18.56 -0.22
CA VAL A 387 2.86 18.70 -1.69
C VAL A 387 1.42 18.75 -2.22
N SER A 388 1.20 19.48 -3.31
CA SER A 388 -0.07 19.51 -4.04
C SER A 388 0.13 19.24 -5.52
N GLY A 389 -0.86 18.63 -6.16
CA GLY A 389 -0.90 18.36 -7.60
C GLY A 389 -0.14 17.09 -8.04
N TRP A 390 0.28 16.25 -7.09
CA TRP A 390 0.97 14.99 -7.37
C TRP A 390 0.29 13.86 -6.61
N GLY A 391 -0.42 12.99 -7.32
CA GLY A 391 -1.06 11.83 -6.72
C GLY A 391 -0.07 10.70 -6.54
N VAL A 392 -0.36 9.83 -5.58
CA VAL A 392 0.55 8.75 -5.21
C VAL A 392 -0.22 7.49 -4.84
N HIS A 393 0.38 6.36 -5.16
CA HIS A 393 -0.05 5.03 -4.80
C HIS A 393 1.17 4.27 -4.31
N GLU A 394 1.02 3.62 -3.15
CA GLU A 394 2.07 2.80 -2.55
C GLU A 394 3.39 3.57 -2.33
N MET A 395 3.32 4.70 -1.62
CA MET A 395 4.50 5.47 -1.22
C MET A 395 5.39 4.64 -0.28
N GLY A 396 6.70 4.68 -0.55
CA GLY A 396 7.73 4.14 0.33
C GLY A 396 8.67 5.21 0.86
N VAL A 397 9.43 4.85 1.89
CA VAL A 397 10.55 5.64 2.42
C VAL A 397 11.85 4.91 2.09
N ALA A 398 12.83 5.61 1.54
CA ALA A 398 14.16 5.04 1.37
C ALA A 398 14.84 4.86 2.75
N PRO A 399 15.80 3.93 2.88
CA PRO A 399 16.60 3.78 4.09
C PRO A 399 17.13 5.10 4.65
N ALA A 400 17.21 5.19 5.98
CA ALA A 400 17.64 6.39 6.68
C ALA A 400 19.02 6.87 6.19
N ARG A 401 19.12 8.17 5.89
CA ARG A 401 20.34 8.77 5.35
C ARG A 401 21.17 9.41 6.46
N ALA A 402 22.48 9.31 6.34
CA ALA A 402 23.43 9.87 7.31
C ALA A 402 23.37 11.41 7.41
N ASP A 403 22.78 12.09 6.43
CA ASP A 403 22.60 13.54 6.41
C ASP A 403 21.27 14.00 7.05
N GLY A 404 20.51 13.06 7.63
CA GLY A 404 19.24 13.33 8.30
C GLY A 404 18.08 13.67 7.36
N ARG A 405 18.26 13.55 6.04
CA ARG A 405 17.20 13.84 5.07
C ARG A 405 16.36 12.59 4.80
N VAL A 406 15.04 12.76 4.89
CA VAL A 406 14.09 11.70 4.55
C VAL A 406 13.83 11.73 3.05
N LEU A 407 13.99 10.61 2.36
CA LEU A 407 13.58 10.46 0.97
C LEU A 407 12.33 9.58 0.92
N VAL A 408 11.22 10.14 0.43
CA VAL A 408 10.04 9.36 0.07
C VAL A 408 9.92 9.25 -1.43
N PHE A 409 9.32 8.17 -1.91
CA PHE A 409 9.12 7.92 -3.34
C PHE A 409 7.77 7.25 -3.57
N ALA A 410 7.18 7.50 -4.74
CA ALA A 410 5.94 6.86 -5.14
C ALA A 410 5.76 6.91 -6.65
N ALA A 411 4.89 6.04 -7.16
CA ALA A 411 4.28 6.18 -8.47
C ALA A 411 2.82 6.63 -8.32
N ASP A 412 2.25 7.22 -9.35
CA ASP A 412 0.80 7.41 -9.41
C ASP A 412 0.15 6.16 -10.04
N GLU A 413 -0.92 5.65 -9.42
CA GLU A 413 -1.70 4.59 -10.04
C GLU A 413 -2.68 5.20 -11.03
N ILE A 414 -2.47 4.89 -12.31
CA ILE A 414 -3.37 5.36 -13.37
C ILE A 414 -4.52 4.39 -13.61
N GLN A 415 -5.68 4.96 -13.92
CA GLN A 415 -6.87 4.20 -14.32
C GLN A 415 -7.29 4.60 -15.74
N PRO A 416 -6.52 4.24 -16.79
CA PRO A 416 -6.77 4.68 -18.17
C PRO A 416 -8.14 4.24 -18.72
N GLN A 417 -8.74 3.21 -18.14
CA GLN A 417 -10.10 2.77 -18.43
C GLN A 417 -11.17 3.77 -17.97
N LYS A 418 -10.88 4.58 -16.95
CA LYS A 418 -11.74 5.66 -16.45
C LYS A 418 -11.30 7.02 -17.00
N PHE A 419 -9.99 7.24 -17.06
CA PHE A 419 -9.38 8.53 -17.40
C PHE A 419 -8.24 8.31 -18.42
N PRO A 420 -8.57 8.26 -19.72
CA PRO A 420 -7.60 7.94 -20.78
C PRO A 420 -6.40 8.90 -20.89
N GLU A 421 -6.51 10.10 -20.33
CA GLU A 421 -5.49 11.15 -20.39
C GLU A 421 -4.51 11.09 -19.21
N MET A 422 -4.75 10.23 -18.21
CA MET A 422 -3.82 10.08 -17.08
C MET A 422 -2.47 9.57 -17.54
N GLN A 423 -1.42 10.11 -16.92
CA GLN A 423 -0.04 9.70 -17.18
C GLN A 423 0.63 9.27 -15.90
N THR A 424 1.24 8.09 -15.93
CA THR A 424 2.03 7.57 -14.83
C THR A 424 3.25 8.43 -14.65
N HIS A 425 3.50 8.83 -13.40
CA HIS A 425 4.73 9.45 -12.99
C HIS A 425 5.39 8.64 -11.88
N VAL A 426 6.72 8.69 -11.85
CA VAL A 426 7.51 8.21 -10.71
C VAL A 426 8.24 9.41 -10.13
N SER A 427 8.05 9.65 -8.84
CA SER A 427 8.51 10.85 -8.17
C SER A 427 9.21 10.52 -6.86
N THR A 428 10.16 11.37 -6.49
CA THR A 428 10.78 11.36 -5.17
C THR A 428 10.67 12.73 -4.53
N TRP A 429 10.60 12.75 -3.20
CA TRP A 429 10.60 13.97 -2.41
C TRP A 429 11.63 13.83 -1.30
N THR A 430 12.62 14.72 -1.32
CA THR A 430 13.55 14.86 -0.19
C THR A 430 12.92 15.83 0.79
N ILE A 431 12.60 15.35 1.99
CA ILE A 431 11.88 16.09 3.02
C ILE A 431 12.86 16.50 4.11
N THR A 432 12.79 17.77 4.51
CA THR A 432 13.60 18.35 5.58
C THR A 432 12.77 19.26 6.48
N PRO A 433 13.16 19.43 7.76
CA PRO A 433 12.57 20.44 8.62
C PRO A 433 12.81 21.84 8.04
N ARG A 434 11.78 22.67 8.07
CA ARG A 434 11.90 24.09 7.73
C ARG A 434 12.77 24.77 8.79
N PRO A 435 13.81 25.53 8.40
CA PRO A 435 14.60 26.29 9.35
C PRO A 435 13.71 27.28 10.14
N PRO A 436 14.05 27.57 11.41
CA PRO A 436 13.36 28.61 12.17
C PRO A 436 13.40 29.92 11.38
N SER A 437 12.26 30.61 11.25
CA SER A 437 12.28 31.95 10.67
C SER A 437 13.10 32.86 11.59
N HIS A 438 14.27 33.32 11.16
CA HIS A 438 14.96 34.42 11.84
C HIS A 438 14.02 35.62 11.88
N ARG A 439 13.52 35.97 13.06
CA ARG A 439 12.77 37.21 13.31
C ARG A 439 13.68 38.25 13.96
#